data_AF-J3FBC8-F1
#
_entry.id   AF-J3FBC8-F1
#
_cell.length_a   1.000
_cell.length_b   1.000
_cell.length_c   1.000
_cell.angle_alpha   90.00
_cell.angle_beta   90.00
_cell.angle_gamma   90.00
#
_symmetry.space_group_name_H-M   'P 1'
#
loop_
_entity.id
_entity.type
_entity.pdbx_description
1 polymer ?
#
loop_
_entity_poly.entity_id
_entity_poly.type
_entity_poly.pdbx_seq_one_letter_code
_entity_poly.pdbx_strand_id
1 'polypeptide(L)'
;NKTRSTFKTLSSPGGKGYNEFRIEDKKGVEQIYIHAQRDWDENIEHDQKIRVGNERHDTVEANTLSEFKVEEHRITHLDRISEMRADDHLKVGVTQHLKVGTAQFVEAGSEIHYYAGQKVVVEGAMELTAKAGGSFVKVDAGGVTISGAEVKINTGGSPGVGTGIGILVPLIPGAVDTDKFGQLPDSAPRSHKARYLLLDEKTGEPLVGTPYTLKLADGTRIAGYTNEEGKTFQAHSSSPAEVELLTPVRKPEPEEPLIRAGESAPKEMTLDFKNANSEG
;
A
#
# COMPACT_ATOMS: atom_id res chain seq x y z
N ASN A 1 17.66 15.10 8.17
CA ASN A 1 17.17 14.22 7.09
C ASN A 1 16.87 15.02 5.82
N LYS A 2 17.91 15.57 5.17
CA LYS A 2 17.70 16.37 3.93
C LYS A 2 17.53 15.51 2.68
N THR A 3 17.96 14.24 2.73
CA THR A 3 17.93 13.27 1.63
C THR A 3 16.75 12.31 1.71
N ARG A 4 15.77 12.57 2.60
CA ARG A 4 14.61 11.69 2.79
C ARG A 4 13.34 12.34 2.30
N SER A 5 12.58 11.59 1.51
CA SER A 5 11.20 11.90 1.14
C SER A 5 10.28 10.89 1.84
N THR A 6 9.21 11.36 2.49
CA THR A 6 8.35 10.48 3.31
C THR A 6 6.88 10.88 3.21
N PHE A 7 6.03 9.89 2.95
CA PHE A 7 4.59 9.96 3.17
C PHE A 7 4.26 9.06 4.37
N LYS A 8 3.78 9.66 5.46
CA LYS A 8 3.49 8.95 6.71
C LYS A 8 2.14 9.37 7.26
N THR A 9 1.30 8.39 7.62
CA THR A 9 -0.02 8.62 8.21
C THR A 9 0.01 8.35 9.71
N LEU A 10 -1.04 8.74 10.43
CA LEU A 10 -1.26 8.37 11.83
C LEU A 10 -2.62 7.68 11.92
N SER A 11 -2.69 6.51 12.54
CA SER A 11 -3.96 5.81 12.76
C SER A 11 -4.96 6.68 13.51
N SER A 12 -6.25 6.48 13.28
CA SER A 12 -7.32 7.28 13.90
C SER A 12 -8.57 6.43 14.14
N PRO A 13 -9.37 6.71 15.20
CA PRO A 13 -9.12 7.66 16.29
C PRO A 13 -8.09 7.14 17.31
N GLY A 14 -7.49 8.05 18.10
CA GLY A 14 -6.61 7.70 19.22
C GLY A 14 -5.21 7.16 18.85
N GLY A 15 -4.70 7.55 17.67
CA GLY A 15 -3.58 6.91 16.99
C GLY A 15 -2.30 6.65 17.78
N LYS A 16 -1.86 5.38 17.79
CA LYS A 16 -0.52 4.94 18.22
C LYS A 16 0.26 4.21 17.10
N GLY A 17 -0.32 4.05 15.91
CA GLY A 17 0.27 3.35 14.76
C GLY A 17 0.37 4.23 13.51
N TYR A 18 1.08 3.76 12.48
CA TYR A 18 1.31 4.53 11.24
C TYR A 18 1.50 3.63 10.02
N ASN A 19 1.14 4.13 8.84
CA ASN A 19 1.64 3.60 7.57
C ASN A 19 2.73 4.54 7.03
N GLU A 20 3.76 4.02 6.38
CA GLU A 20 4.88 4.82 5.87
C GLU A 20 5.35 4.32 4.50
N PHE A 21 5.53 5.27 3.58
CA PHE A 21 6.32 5.10 2.37
C PHE A 21 7.47 6.11 2.43
N ARG A 22 8.71 5.62 2.45
CA ARG A 22 9.91 6.44 2.58
C ARG A 22 10.94 6.09 1.51
N ILE A 23 11.54 7.13 0.93
CA ILE A 23 12.68 7.04 0.02
C ILE A 23 13.87 7.77 0.65
N GLU A 24 15.01 7.10 0.73
CA GLU A 24 16.33 7.65 1.11
C GLU A 24 17.21 7.73 -0.14
N ASP A 25 17.64 8.95 -0.48
CA ASP A 25 18.46 9.26 -1.67
C ASP A 25 19.94 9.54 -1.32
N LYS A 26 20.37 9.26 -0.08
CA LYS A 26 21.78 9.39 0.28
C LYS A 26 22.59 8.34 -0.47
N LYS A 27 23.46 8.81 -1.38
CA LYS A 27 24.33 8.01 -2.23
C LYS A 27 25.03 6.88 -1.47
N GLY A 28 24.90 5.65 -1.96
CA GLY A 28 25.53 4.43 -1.43
C GLY A 28 24.80 3.78 -0.25
N VAL A 29 23.68 4.35 0.19
CA VAL A 29 22.80 3.80 1.24
C VAL A 29 21.32 4.04 0.89
N GLU A 30 21.01 4.04 -0.41
CA GLU A 30 19.67 4.26 -0.93
C GLU A 30 18.70 3.20 -0.42
N GLN A 31 17.47 3.60 -0.09
CA GLN A 31 16.45 2.68 0.43
C GLN A 31 15.04 3.16 0.10
N ILE A 32 14.20 2.21 -0.31
CA ILE A 32 12.74 2.35 -0.24
C ILE A 32 12.26 1.53 0.97
N TYR A 33 11.46 2.15 1.83
CA TYR A 33 10.85 1.52 3.00
C TYR A 33 9.33 1.64 2.91
N ILE A 34 8.66 0.49 3.01
CA ILE A 34 7.21 0.38 3.04
C ILE A 34 6.83 -0.23 4.38
N HIS A 35 5.90 0.41 5.09
CA HIS A 35 5.34 -0.09 6.33
C HIS A 35 3.81 -0.03 6.27
N ALA A 36 3.19 -1.20 6.37
CA ALA A 36 1.76 -1.33 6.63
C ALA A 36 1.57 -1.70 8.11
N GLN A 37 0.75 -0.93 8.83
CA GLN A 37 0.47 -1.15 10.26
C GLN A 37 -0.32 -2.44 10.53
N ARG A 38 -1.09 -2.91 9.55
CA ARG A 38 -2.00 -4.04 9.69
C ARG A 38 -1.95 -4.93 8.45
N ASP A 39 -2.74 -4.60 7.43
CA ASP A 39 -2.84 -5.39 6.20
C ASP A 39 -2.11 -4.68 5.05
N TRP A 40 -1.47 -5.45 4.18
CA TRP A 40 -0.91 -5.00 2.91
C TRP A 40 -1.46 -5.89 1.80
N ASP A 41 -2.31 -5.30 0.98
CA ASP A 41 -2.90 -5.96 -0.18
C ASP A 41 -2.28 -5.39 -1.45
N GLU A 42 -1.71 -6.27 -2.28
CA GLU A 42 -1.19 -5.93 -3.61
C GLU A 42 -2.08 -6.61 -4.66
N ASN A 43 -2.82 -5.81 -5.44
CA ASN A 43 -3.65 -6.30 -6.53
C ASN A 43 -3.10 -5.82 -7.87
N ILE A 44 -2.72 -6.75 -8.74
CA ILE A 44 -2.17 -6.49 -10.07
C ILE A 44 -3.09 -7.12 -11.12
N GLU A 45 -3.80 -6.29 -11.87
CA GLU A 45 -4.77 -6.73 -12.89
C GLU A 45 -4.13 -7.28 -14.18
N HIS A 46 -2.82 -7.15 -14.32
CA HIS A 46 -2.09 -7.59 -15.51
C HIS A 46 -0.76 -8.24 -15.12
N ASP A 47 0.37 -7.54 -15.33
CA ASP A 47 1.70 -8.13 -15.14
C ASP A 47 2.41 -7.57 -13.90
N GLN A 48 2.93 -8.47 -13.06
CA GLN A 48 3.96 -8.14 -12.06
C GLN A 48 5.32 -8.61 -12.57
N LYS A 49 6.33 -7.73 -12.54
CA LYS A 49 7.72 -8.06 -12.89
C LYS A 49 8.64 -7.63 -11.75
N ILE A 50 9.33 -8.60 -11.15
CA ILE A 50 10.26 -8.36 -10.05
C ILE A 50 11.67 -8.72 -10.49
N ARG A 51 12.59 -7.76 -10.37
CA ARG A 51 14.04 -7.99 -10.54
C ARG A 51 14.76 -7.48 -9.30
N VAL A 52 15.38 -8.40 -8.56
CA VAL A 52 16.25 -8.09 -7.44
C VAL A 52 17.69 -8.26 -7.90
N GLY A 53 18.49 -7.18 -7.81
CA GLY A 53 19.87 -7.18 -8.32
C GLY A 53 20.89 -7.85 -7.39
N ASN A 54 20.47 -8.19 -6.17
CA ASN A 54 21.28 -8.89 -5.18
C ASN A 54 20.40 -9.94 -4.47
N GLU A 55 20.06 -9.73 -3.21
CA GLU A 55 19.38 -10.71 -2.37
C GLU A 55 17.92 -10.33 -2.10
N ARG A 56 17.05 -11.34 -2.03
CA ARG A 56 15.68 -11.24 -1.50
C ARG A 56 15.62 -12.05 -0.20
N HIS A 57 15.00 -11.49 0.83
CA HIS A 57 14.75 -12.16 2.10
C HIS A 57 13.27 -12.03 2.43
N ASP A 58 12.60 -13.17 2.59
CA ASP A 58 11.20 -13.22 2.99
C ASP A 58 11.11 -13.91 4.35
N THR A 59 10.36 -13.34 5.27
CA THR A 59 10.07 -13.93 6.59
C THR A 59 8.58 -13.79 6.85
N VAL A 60 7.93 -14.94 7.09
CA VAL A 60 6.50 -15.01 7.39
C VAL A 60 6.36 -15.76 8.70
N GLU A 61 5.73 -15.12 9.70
CA GLU A 61 5.63 -15.69 11.05
C GLU A 61 4.54 -16.77 11.17
N ALA A 62 3.61 -16.78 10.22
CA ALA A 62 2.49 -17.71 10.18
C ALA A 62 2.45 -18.43 8.82
N ASN A 63 1.24 -18.68 8.31
CA ASN A 63 1.05 -19.48 7.10
C ASN A 63 1.38 -18.70 5.83
N THR A 64 2.04 -19.38 4.89
CA THR A 64 2.16 -18.95 3.49
C THR A 64 1.28 -19.85 2.63
N LEU A 65 0.44 -19.26 1.80
CA LEU A 65 -0.40 -19.97 0.84
C LEU A 65 -0.11 -19.40 -0.55
N SER A 66 0.10 -20.26 -1.54
CA SER A 66 0.31 -19.85 -2.93
C SER A 66 -0.42 -20.80 -3.85
N GLU A 67 -1.30 -20.26 -4.69
CA GLU A 67 -2.01 -21.00 -5.73
C GLU A 67 -1.59 -20.47 -7.10
N PHE A 68 -0.98 -21.34 -7.91
CA PHE A 68 -0.67 -21.06 -9.30
C PHE A 68 -1.66 -21.85 -10.17
N LYS A 69 -2.52 -21.13 -10.88
CA LYS A 69 -3.65 -21.74 -11.60
C LYS A 69 -3.28 -22.46 -12.89
N VAL A 70 -2.06 -22.22 -13.39
CA VAL A 70 -1.60 -22.76 -14.68
C VAL A 70 -0.24 -23.44 -14.48
N GLU A 71 0.84 -22.86 -14.97
CA GLU A 71 2.18 -23.47 -14.95
C GLU A 71 3.11 -22.70 -14.00
N GLU A 72 3.94 -23.44 -13.27
CA GLU A 72 5.10 -22.90 -12.56
C GLU A 72 6.36 -23.41 -13.27
N HIS A 73 7.20 -22.48 -13.73
CA HIS A 73 8.55 -22.79 -14.20
C HIS A 73 9.55 -22.27 -13.18
N ARG A 74 10.36 -23.17 -12.61
CA ARG A 74 11.37 -22.82 -11.63
C ARG A 74 12.72 -23.39 -12.00
N ILE A 75 13.71 -22.50 -12.11
CA ILE A 75 15.10 -22.84 -12.36
C ILE A 75 15.92 -22.37 -11.16
N THR A 76 16.73 -23.27 -10.61
CA THR A 76 17.74 -22.96 -9.59
C THR A 76 19.08 -23.41 -10.14
N HIS A 77 20.03 -22.48 -10.27
CA HIS A 77 21.32 -22.77 -10.91
C HIS A 77 22.30 -23.51 -10.01
N LEU A 78 22.22 -23.27 -8.70
CA LEU A 78 23.04 -23.90 -7.69
C LEU A 78 22.13 -24.72 -6.77
N ASP A 79 22.52 -24.83 -5.49
CA ASP A 79 21.84 -25.67 -4.53
C ASP A 79 20.45 -25.12 -4.15
N ARG A 80 19.48 -26.04 -4.04
CA ARG A 80 18.23 -25.82 -3.32
C ARG A 80 18.31 -26.58 -2.01
N ILE A 81 18.32 -25.85 -0.89
CA ILE A 81 18.34 -26.42 0.46
C ILE A 81 16.96 -26.23 1.10
N SER A 82 16.41 -27.29 1.67
CA SER A 82 15.09 -27.25 2.34
C SER A 82 15.10 -28.14 3.58
N GLU A 83 14.64 -27.60 4.70
CA GLU A 83 14.44 -28.32 5.96
C GLU A 83 12.95 -28.28 6.32
N MET A 84 12.35 -29.46 6.47
CA MET A 84 10.98 -29.63 6.91
C MET A 84 11.03 -30.26 8.29
N ARG A 85 10.61 -29.52 9.31
CA ARG A 85 10.69 -29.95 10.73
C ARG A 85 9.54 -30.83 11.17
N ALA A 86 8.47 -30.83 10.40
CA ALA A 86 7.31 -31.69 10.56
C ALA A 86 7.15 -32.52 9.28
N ASP A 87 5.92 -32.86 8.93
CA ASP A 87 5.65 -33.70 7.76
C ASP A 87 5.81 -32.93 6.44
N ASP A 88 6.31 -33.63 5.41
CA ASP A 88 6.31 -33.17 4.02
C ASP A 88 5.36 -34.06 3.19
N HIS A 89 4.40 -33.43 2.53
CA HIS A 89 3.35 -34.11 1.75
C HIS A 89 3.44 -33.71 0.28
N LEU A 90 3.56 -34.70 -0.61
CA LEU A 90 3.61 -34.49 -2.05
C LEU A 90 2.55 -35.31 -2.79
N LYS A 91 1.53 -34.65 -3.35
CA LYS A 91 0.50 -35.29 -4.18
C LYS A 91 0.72 -34.89 -5.63
N VAL A 92 1.00 -35.87 -6.48
CA VAL A 92 1.07 -35.68 -7.93
C VAL A 92 -0.14 -36.35 -8.57
N GLY A 93 -0.96 -35.57 -9.29
CA GLY A 93 -2.23 -36.06 -9.83
C GLY A 93 -2.09 -37.00 -11.03
N VAL A 94 -0.97 -36.94 -11.76
CA VAL A 94 -0.74 -37.72 -12.99
C VAL A 94 0.61 -38.42 -12.97
N THR A 95 1.71 -37.71 -13.24
CA THR A 95 3.04 -38.31 -13.38
C THR A 95 4.10 -37.46 -12.70
N GLN A 96 4.97 -38.11 -11.92
CA GLN A 96 6.20 -37.51 -11.41
C GLN A 96 7.39 -38.05 -12.21
N HIS A 97 8.18 -37.14 -12.79
CA HIS A 97 9.48 -37.46 -13.37
C HIS A 97 10.58 -37.00 -12.42
N LEU A 98 11.50 -37.90 -12.09
CA LEU A 98 12.68 -37.59 -11.29
C LEU A 98 13.93 -38.09 -12.03
N LYS A 99 14.84 -37.18 -12.36
CA LYS A 99 16.15 -37.50 -12.91
C LYS A 99 17.21 -36.85 -12.04
N VAL A 100 18.11 -37.66 -11.51
CA VAL A 100 19.23 -37.22 -10.69
C VAL A 100 20.52 -37.49 -11.45
N GLY A 101 21.42 -36.51 -11.50
CA GLY A 101 22.63 -36.58 -12.33
C GLY A 101 23.70 -37.53 -11.81
N THR A 102 23.85 -37.64 -10.48
CA THR A 102 24.96 -38.38 -9.86
C THR A 102 24.49 -39.43 -8.86
N ALA A 103 23.79 -39.04 -7.79
CA ALA A 103 23.38 -39.96 -6.75
C ALA A 103 22.09 -39.48 -6.05
N GLN A 104 21.25 -40.45 -5.67
CA GLN A 104 20.10 -40.23 -4.79
C GLN A 104 20.34 -41.01 -3.49
N PHE A 105 20.28 -40.31 -2.35
CA PHE A 105 20.39 -40.90 -1.03
C PHE A 105 19.04 -40.80 -0.32
N VAL A 106 18.58 -41.90 0.28
CA VAL A 106 17.31 -41.96 1.00
C VAL A 106 17.54 -42.71 2.31
N GLU A 107 17.24 -42.06 3.42
CA GLU A 107 17.28 -42.63 4.76
C GLU A 107 15.96 -42.31 5.47
N ALA A 108 15.39 -43.29 6.16
CA ALA A 108 14.20 -43.13 6.99
C ALA A 108 14.42 -43.83 8.33
N GLY A 109 13.95 -43.21 9.41
CA GLY A 109 14.14 -43.76 10.76
C GLY A 109 13.32 -45.02 11.04
N SER A 110 12.27 -45.31 10.27
CA SER A 110 11.41 -46.48 10.50
C SER A 110 11.10 -47.26 9.23
N GLU A 111 10.66 -46.61 8.16
CA GLU A 111 10.17 -47.33 6.98
C GLU A 111 10.41 -46.54 5.68
N ILE A 112 10.79 -47.26 4.62
CA ILE A 112 10.67 -46.83 3.23
C ILE A 112 9.75 -47.84 2.53
N HIS A 113 8.61 -47.39 2.03
CA HIS A 113 7.62 -48.24 1.35
C HIS A 113 7.36 -47.77 -0.08
N TYR A 114 7.62 -48.65 -1.04
CA TYR A 114 7.26 -48.46 -2.45
C TYR A 114 6.07 -49.34 -2.81
N TYR A 115 4.91 -48.73 -3.01
CA TYR A 115 3.73 -49.41 -3.53
C TYR A 115 3.48 -49.00 -4.99
N ALA A 116 3.33 -49.99 -5.87
CA ALA A 116 2.85 -49.80 -7.23
C ALA A 116 1.77 -50.84 -7.55
N GLY A 117 0.61 -50.39 -8.03
CA GLY A 117 -0.52 -51.29 -8.29
C GLY A 117 -0.30 -52.29 -9.42
N GLN A 118 0.71 -52.10 -10.29
CA GLN A 118 1.00 -53.00 -11.40
C GLN A 118 2.46 -53.47 -11.45
N LYS A 119 3.43 -52.54 -11.43
CA LYS A 119 4.84 -52.88 -11.66
C LYS A 119 5.78 -51.99 -10.87
N VAL A 120 6.81 -52.60 -10.29
CA VAL A 120 8.03 -51.93 -9.81
C VAL A 120 9.20 -52.48 -10.62
N VAL A 121 10.07 -51.60 -11.13
CA VAL A 121 11.31 -51.97 -11.81
C VAL A 121 12.44 -51.23 -11.13
N VAL A 122 13.48 -51.97 -10.72
CA VAL A 122 14.71 -51.42 -10.15
C VAL A 122 15.87 -51.97 -10.98
N GLU A 123 16.62 -51.08 -11.61
CA GLU A 123 17.73 -51.44 -12.49
C GLU A 123 19.03 -50.84 -11.96
N GLY A 124 20.02 -51.69 -11.76
CA GLY A 124 21.40 -51.31 -11.50
C GLY A 124 22.26 -51.77 -12.66
N ALA A 125 23.05 -50.87 -13.26
CA ALA A 125 23.88 -51.20 -14.41
C ALA A 125 25.07 -52.12 -14.02
N MET A 126 25.71 -51.85 -12.88
CA MET A 126 26.87 -52.61 -12.41
C MET A 126 26.54 -53.54 -11.25
N GLU A 127 25.73 -53.07 -10.31
CA GLU A 127 25.37 -53.82 -9.12
C GLU A 127 23.96 -53.43 -8.64
N LEU A 128 23.21 -54.41 -8.14
CA LEU A 128 22.04 -54.21 -7.29
C LEU A 128 22.22 -55.05 -6.03
N THR A 129 22.09 -54.44 -4.85
CA THR A 129 22.31 -55.12 -3.57
C THR A 129 21.22 -54.78 -2.56
N ALA A 130 20.71 -55.79 -1.85
CA ALA A 130 19.80 -55.65 -0.71
C ALA A 130 20.38 -56.40 0.49
N LYS A 131 20.43 -55.77 1.68
CA LYS A 131 21.02 -56.34 2.89
C LYS A 131 20.07 -56.17 4.08
N ALA A 132 19.98 -57.19 4.93
CA ALA A 132 19.20 -57.14 6.17
C ALA A 132 19.67 -58.21 7.17
N GLY A 133 19.82 -57.86 8.45
CA GLY A 133 20.08 -58.84 9.53
C GLY A 133 21.31 -59.74 9.31
N GLY A 134 22.34 -59.25 8.62
CA GLY A 134 23.53 -60.02 8.26
C GLY A 134 23.41 -60.86 6.97
N SER A 135 22.21 -60.96 6.39
CA SER A 135 21.95 -61.61 5.10
C SER A 135 21.95 -60.59 3.95
N PHE A 136 22.19 -61.05 2.72
CA PHE A 136 22.11 -60.21 1.52
C PHE A 136 21.75 -60.96 0.24
N VAL A 137 21.24 -60.19 -0.72
CA VAL A 137 21.14 -60.56 -2.13
C VAL A 137 21.93 -59.52 -2.93
N LYS A 138 22.78 -59.99 -3.83
CA LYS A 138 23.55 -59.14 -4.75
C LYS A 138 23.42 -59.66 -6.17
N VAL A 139 23.25 -58.75 -7.11
CA VAL A 139 23.28 -58.98 -8.56
C VAL A 139 24.40 -58.13 -9.14
N ASP A 140 25.36 -58.74 -9.82
CA ASP A 140 26.46 -58.07 -10.50
C ASP A 140 26.87 -58.85 -11.77
N ALA A 141 27.98 -58.48 -12.41
CA ALA A 141 28.49 -59.16 -13.61
C ALA A 141 28.84 -60.65 -13.40
N GLY A 142 29.04 -61.09 -12.15
CA GLY A 142 29.28 -62.49 -11.80
C GLY A 142 28.01 -63.32 -11.61
N GLY A 143 26.82 -62.69 -11.68
CA GLY A 143 25.52 -63.34 -11.52
C GLY A 143 24.79 -62.93 -10.24
N VAL A 144 24.03 -63.85 -9.65
CA VAL A 144 23.23 -63.62 -8.44
C VAL A 144 23.86 -64.35 -7.25
N THR A 145 24.21 -63.60 -6.20
CA THR A 145 24.68 -64.13 -4.92
C THR A 145 23.60 -63.98 -3.86
N ILE A 146 23.27 -65.07 -3.17
CA ILE A 146 22.34 -65.08 -2.03
C ILE A 146 23.08 -65.66 -0.83
N SER A 147 23.14 -64.92 0.28
CA SER A 147 23.88 -65.34 1.47
C SER A 147 23.10 -64.99 2.74
N GLY A 148 23.05 -65.94 3.68
CA GLY A 148 22.40 -65.81 4.98
C GLY A 148 22.56 -67.10 5.79
N ALA A 149 22.28 -67.05 7.09
CA ALA A 149 22.37 -68.23 7.97
C ALA A 149 21.40 -69.35 7.56
N GLU A 150 20.21 -68.98 7.08
CA GLU A 150 19.20 -69.88 6.51
C GLU A 150 18.62 -69.23 5.25
N VAL A 151 18.55 -69.98 4.15
CA VAL A 151 17.92 -69.52 2.89
C VAL A 151 16.74 -70.44 2.59
N LYS A 152 15.52 -69.92 2.77
CA LYS A 152 14.28 -70.66 2.47
C LYS A 152 13.82 -70.39 1.05
N ILE A 153 13.71 -71.45 0.24
CA ILE A 153 13.22 -71.39 -1.14
C ILE A 153 11.92 -72.19 -1.21
N ASN A 154 10.83 -71.55 -1.63
CA ASN A 154 9.50 -72.16 -1.75
C ASN A 154 8.97 -72.81 -0.45
N THR A 155 9.40 -72.32 0.73
CA THR A 155 8.96 -72.84 2.03
C THR A 155 8.96 -71.75 3.10
N GLY A 156 7.91 -71.70 3.93
CA GLY A 156 7.77 -70.78 5.06
C GLY A 156 7.60 -69.29 4.72
N GLY A 157 7.26 -68.51 5.76
CA GLY A 157 7.21 -67.03 5.73
C GLY A 157 5.88 -66.40 5.33
N SER A 158 5.76 -65.09 5.58
CA SER A 158 4.74 -64.18 5.04
C SER A 158 5.44 -62.87 4.63
N PRO A 159 5.00 -62.17 3.58
CA PRO A 159 5.58 -60.88 3.22
C PRO A 159 5.38 -59.85 4.34
N GLY A 160 6.27 -58.86 4.39
CA GLY A 160 6.03 -57.66 5.21
C GLY A 160 4.85 -56.85 4.66
N VAL A 161 4.22 -56.06 5.52
CA VAL A 161 3.14 -55.14 5.16
C VAL A 161 3.66 -53.72 5.38
N GLY A 162 3.68 -52.92 4.33
CA GLY A 162 4.08 -51.52 4.44
C GLY A 162 2.93 -50.62 4.89
N THR A 163 3.26 -49.51 5.53
CA THR A 163 2.28 -48.51 5.96
C THR A 163 1.63 -47.84 4.74
N GLY A 164 0.31 -47.63 4.78
CA GLY A 164 -0.43 -46.94 3.71
C GLY A 164 -0.12 -45.43 3.64
N ILE A 165 -0.53 -44.77 2.56
CA ILE A 165 -0.28 -43.33 2.39
C ILE A 165 -1.23 -42.47 3.26
N GLY A 166 -0.67 -41.52 4.02
CA GLY A 166 -1.39 -40.57 4.86
C GLY A 166 -1.28 -39.13 4.35
N ILE A 167 -1.52 -38.91 3.06
CA ILE A 167 -1.23 -37.62 2.41
C ILE A 167 -2.26 -36.52 2.74
N LEU A 168 -1.78 -35.31 3.06
CA LEU A 168 -2.60 -34.11 3.19
C LEU A 168 -2.54 -33.25 1.91
N VAL A 169 -3.62 -32.52 1.61
CA VAL A 169 -3.69 -31.60 0.46
C VAL A 169 -3.47 -30.14 0.90
N PRO A 170 -2.83 -29.29 0.07
CA PRO A 170 -2.66 -27.88 0.38
C PRO A 170 -4.00 -27.14 0.55
N LEU A 171 -4.01 -26.12 1.41
CA LEU A 171 -5.12 -25.18 1.53
C LEU A 171 -5.08 -24.17 0.37
N ILE A 172 -6.25 -23.75 -0.11
CA ILE A 172 -6.37 -22.73 -1.15
C ILE A 172 -6.30 -21.34 -0.49
N PRO A 173 -5.49 -20.38 -0.99
CA PRO A 173 -5.49 -19.01 -0.51
C PRO A 173 -6.89 -18.37 -0.59
N GLY A 174 -7.25 -17.58 0.42
CA GLY A 174 -8.46 -16.76 0.39
C GLY A 174 -8.38 -15.62 -0.61
N ALA A 175 -9.52 -15.05 -1.02
CA ALA A 175 -9.55 -13.86 -1.86
C ALA A 175 -9.12 -12.62 -1.04
N VAL A 176 -8.25 -11.80 -1.63
CA VAL A 176 -7.73 -10.56 -1.04
C VAL A 176 -8.86 -9.53 -0.80
N ASP A 177 -9.89 -9.54 -1.65
CA ASP A 177 -10.99 -8.54 -1.62
C ASP A 177 -12.20 -9.01 -0.79
N THR A 178 -11.96 -9.52 0.43
CA THR A 178 -13.05 -9.80 1.40
C THR A 178 -13.21 -8.72 2.46
N ASP A 179 -12.34 -7.72 2.45
CA ASP A 179 -12.45 -6.57 3.34
C ASP A 179 -13.52 -5.60 2.85
N LYS A 180 -14.53 -5.38 3.70
CA LYS A 180 -15.50 -4.30 3.49
C LYS A 180 -14.74 -2.99 3.52
N PHE A 181 -14.61 -2.34 2.35
CA PHE A 181 -14.24 -0.93 2.27
C PHE A 181 -15.02 -0.16 3.34
N GLY A 182 -14.31 0.62 4.16
CA GLY A 182 -14.95 1.63 4.99
C GLY A 182 -15.86 2.45 4.09
N GLN A 183 -17.10 2.69 4.52
CA GLN A 183 -18.04 3.51 3.75
C GLN A 183 -17.32 4.78 3.31
N LEU A 184 -17.43 5.11 2.02
CA LEU A 184 -17.06 6.44 1.54
C LEU A 184 -17.68 7.45 2.52
N PRO A 185 -16.89 8.34 3.14
CA PRO A 185 -17.49 9.46 3.84
C PRO A 185 -18.40 10.15 2.84
N ASP A 186 -19.65 10.42 3.23
CA ASP A 186 -20.53 11.29 2.46
C ASP A 186 -19.71 12.51 2.05
N SER A 187 -19.56 12.68 0.74
CA SER A 187 -18.77 13.68 0.02
C SER A 187 -18.12 14.73 0.94
N ALA A 188 -16.78 14.77 0.97
CA ALA A 188 -16.06 15.90 1.58
C ALA A 188 -16.72 17.22 1.14
N PRO A 189 -17.07 18.13 2.07
CA PRO A 189 -17.82 19.33 1.72
C PRO A 189 -17.08 20.08 0.62
N ARG A 190 -17.73 20.25 -0.54
CA ARG A 190 -17.15 20.99 -1.66
C ARG A 190 -16.84 22.40 -1.17
N SER A 191 -15.56 22.74 -1.05
CA SER A 191 -15.17 24.12 -0.75
C SER A 191 -15.45 24.98 -1.98
N HIS A 192 -16.39 25.92 -1.88
CA HIS A 192 -16.65 26.92 -2.90
C HIS A 192 -15.71 28.11 -2.69
N LYS A 193 -15.05 28.57 -3.76
CA LYS A 193 -14.16 29.73 -3.72
C LYS A 193 -14.68 30.80 -4.68
N ALA A 194 -14.90 32.02 -4.18
CA ALA A 194 -15.36 33.15 -4.99
C ALA A 194 -14.52 34.40 -4.72
N ARG A 195 -14.41 35.25 -5.73
CA ARG A 195 -13.79 36.59 -5.66
C ARG A 195 -14.76 37.58 -6.29
N TYR A 196 -15.08 38.65 -5.56
CA TYR A 196 -16.04 39.67 -5.99
C TYR A 196 -15.31 40.94 -6.43
N LEU A 197 -15.80 41.58 -7.49
CA LEU A 197 -15.38 42.91 -7.95
C LEU A 197 -16.39 43.93 -7.41
N LEU A 198 -15.90 44.94 -6.69
CA LEU A 198 -16.74 46.02 -6.17
C LEU A 198 -16.71 47.19 -7.13
N LEU A 199 -17.87 47.67 -7.53
CA LEU A 199 -18.05 48.79 -8.46
C LEU A 199 -18.81 49.92 -7.78
N ASP A 200 -18.51 51.16 -8.15
CA ASP A 200 -19.27 52.33 -7.74
C ASP A 200 -20.65 52.31 -8.41
N GLU A 201 -21.72 52.49 -7.63
CA GLU A 201 -23.10 52.40 -8.14
C GLU A 201 -23.47 53.48 -9.16
N LYS A 202 -22.76 54.62 -9.18
CA LYS A 202 -23.05 55.75 -10.06
C LYS A 202 -22.17 55.78 -11.29
N THR A 203 -20.89 55.42 -11.15
CA THR A 203 -19.92 55.50 -12.25
C THR A 203 -19.62 54.14 -12.87
N GLY A 204 -19.91 53.03 -12.17
CA GLY A 204 -19.57 51.67 -12.59
C GLY A 204 -18.08 51.35 -12.52
N GLU A 205 -17.25 52.25 -11.99
CA GLU A 205 -15.81 52.05 -11.89
C GLU A 205 -15.43 51.16 -10.69
N PRO A 206 -14.33 50.40 -10.77
CA PRO A 206 -13.86 49.58 -9.66
C PRO A 206 -13.53 50.40 -8.40
N LEU A 207 -14.12 50.03 -7.28
CA LEU A 207 -13.83 50.62 -5.97
C LEU A 207 -12.51 50.03 -5.44
N VAL A 208 -11.40 50.73 -5.65
CA VAL A 208 -10.05 50.35 -5.21
C VAL A 208 -9.80 50.76 -3.75
N GLY A 209 -9.09 49.94 -2.98
CA GLY A 209 -8.71 50.24 -1.58
C GLY A 209 -9.88 50.46 -0.62
N THR A 210 -11.09 50.06 -0.99
CA THR A 210 -12.33 50.37 -0.26
C THR A 210 -12.59 49.27 0.78
N PRO A 211 -12.89 49.63 2.05
CA PRO A 211 -13.22 48.66 3.07
C PRO A 211 -14.56 47.99 2.76
N TYR A 212 -14.60 46.68 2.90
CA TYR A 212 -15.80 45.88 2.71
C TYR A 212 -15.96 44.85 3.83
N THR A 213 -17.19 44.42 4.09
CA THR A 213 -17.48 43.22 4.89
C THR A 213 -18.39 42.30 4.09
N LEU A 214 -17.91 41.09 3.81
CA LEU A 214 -18.70 40.02 3.22
C LEU A 214 -19.32 39.19 4.35
N LYS A 215 -20.63 38.96 4.29
CA LYS A 215 -21.31 38.02 5.17
C LYS A 215 -21.64 36.76 4.37
N LEU A 216 -21.06 35.64 4.81
CA LEU A 216 -21.31 34.32 4.25
C LEU A 216 -22.59 33.71 4.86
N ALA A 217 -23.18 32.71 4.20
CA ALA A 217 -24.43 32.09 4.65
C ALA A 217 -24.33 31.29 5.94
N ASP A 218 -23.12 30.86 6.34
CA ASP A 218 -22.85 30.28 7.66
C ASP A 218 -22.78 31.35 8.77
N GLY A 219 -22.97 32.63 8.43
CA GLY A 219 -22.88 33.78 9.33
C GLY A 219 -21.47 34.34 9.49
N THR A 220 -20.44 33.71 8.89
CA THR A 220 -19.06 34.16 8.94
C THR A 220 -18.93 35.53 8.26
N ARG A 221 -18.21 36.45 8.90
CA ARG A 221 -17.95 37.79 8.37
C ARG A 221 -16.48 37.94 7.99
N ILE A 222 -16.23 38.32 6.74
CA ILE A 222 -14.87 38.56 6.22
C ILE A 222 -14.76 40.04 5.88
N ALA A 223 -13.97 40.77 6.66
CA ALA A 223 -13.66 42.16 6.40
C ALA A 223 -12.31 42.29 5.67
N GLY A 224 -12.21 43.26 4.76
CA GLY A 224 -10.98 43.51 4.01
C GLY A 224 -11.03 44.81 3.22
N TYR A 225 -9.97 45.06 2.45
CA TYR A 225 -9.88 46.17 1.50
C TYR A 225 -9.75 45.59 0.09
N THR A 226 -10.36 46.24 -0.90
CA THR A 226 -10.19 45.84 -2.30
C THR A 226 -8.78 46.12 -2.81
N ASN A 227 -8.30 45.29 -3.73
CA ASN A 227 -7.00 45.47 -4.36
C ASN A 227 -7.03 46.59 -5.42
N GLU A 228 -5.90 46.81 -6.12
CA GLU A 228 -5.73 47.81 -7.19
C GLU A 228 -6.68 47.64 -8.38
N GLU A 229 -7.36 46.49 -8.48
CA GLU A 229 -8.35 46.18 -9.52
C GLU A 229 -9.80 46.23 -8.97
N GLY A 230 -10.01 46.69 -7.73
CA GLY A 230 -11.32 46.73 -7.07
C GLY A 230 -11.85 45.37 -6.60
N LYS A 231 -11.01 44.33 -6.57
CA LYS A 231 -11.40 42.96 -6.20
C LYS A 231 -11.17 42.67 -4.71
N THR A 232 -12.07 41.88 -4.14
CA THR A 232 -12.00 41.33 -2.78
C THR A 232 -10.97 40.19 -2.65
N PHE A 233 -10.55 39.85 -1.42
CA PHE A 233 -9.83 38.61 -1.15
C PHE A 233 -10.69 37.37 -1.46
N GLN A 234 -10.04 36.25 -1.76
CA GLN A 234 -10.75 35.01 -2.10
C GLN A 234 -11.49 34.45 -0.88
N ALA A 235 -12.82 34.56 -0.90
CA ALA A 235 -13.68 34.01 0.15
C ALA A 235 -13.83 32.50 -0.05
N HIS A 236 -13.68 31.75 1.04
CA HIS A 236 -13.87 30.31 1.08
C HIS A 236 -15.18 30.02 1.83
N SER A 237 -16.08 29.25 1.23
CA SER A 237 -17.36 28.86 1.83
C SER A 237 -17.61 27.38 1.64
N SER A 238 -18.28 26.76 2.60
CA SER A 238 -18.78 25.39 2.54
C SER A 238 -20.16 25.27 1.86
N SER A 239 -20.82 26.40 1.54
CA SER A 239 -22.15 26.45 0.91
C SER A 239 -22.21 27.47 -0.25
N PRO A 240 -22.83 27.13 -1.39
CA PRO A 240 -23.11 28.09 -2.46
C PRO A 240 -24.29 28.96 -2.04
N ALA A 241 -24.00 30.17 -1.56
CA ALA A 241 -25.03 31.13 -1.18
C ALA A 241 -24.61 32.56 -1.54
N GLU A 242 -25.60 33.41 -1.76
CA GLU A 242 -25.42 34.83 -2.04
C GLU A 242 -24.65 35.52 -0.89
N VAL A 243 -23.64 36.31 -1.27
CA VAL A 243 -22.81 37.04 -0.31
C VAL A 243 -23.39 38.45 -0.18
N GLU A 244 -23.76 38.80 1.04
CA GLU A 244 -24.30 40.13 1.34
C GLU A 244 -23.13 41.10 1.59
N LEU A 245 -23.05 42.16 0.79
CA LEU A 245 -22.08 43.24 0.96
C LEU A 245 -22.64 44.27 1.96
N LEU A 246 -21.97 44.40 3.10
CA LEU A 246 -22.27 45.46 4.06
C LEU A 246 -21.26 46.59 3.86
N THR A 247 -21.71 47.69 3.24
CA THR A 247 -20.94 48.94 3.19
C THR A 247 -21.14 49.70 4.50
N PRO A 248 -20.07 50.14 5.19
CA PRO A 248 -20.24 51.00 6.35
C PRO A 248 -20.71 52.38 5.88
N VAL A 249 -21.97 52.72 6.19
CA VAL A 249 -22.45 54.11 6.07
C VAL A 249 -21.63 54.96 7.04
N ARG A 250 -20.81 55.86 6.50
CA ARG A 250 -20.07 56.84 7.31
C ARG A 250 -21.12 57.69 8.04
N LYS A 251 -21.15 57.59 9.37
CA LYS A 251 -21.99 58.45 10.22
C LYS A 251 -21.62 59.91 9.87
N PRO A 252 -22.57 60.78 9.48
CA PRO A 252 -22.23 62.17 9.18
C PRO A 252 -21.58 62.80 10.40
N GLU A 253 -20.46 63.49 10.20
CA GLU A 253 -19.82 64.31 11.22
C GLU A 253 -20.83 65.36 11.70
N PRO A 254 -21.02 65.56 13.02
CA PRO A 254 -21.84 66.66 13.50
C PRO A 254 -21.18 67.98 13.07
N GLU A 255 -21.94 68.83 12.35
CA GLU A 255 -21.52 70.20 12.09
C GLU A 255 -21.50 70.97 13.42
N GLU A 256 -20.32 71.11 14.01
CA GLU A 256 -20.11 72.09 15.08
C GLU A 256 -19.91 73.48 14.45
N PRO A 257 -20.76 74.48 14.75
CA PRO A 257 -20.50 75.84 14.29
C PRO A 257 -19.25 76.38 15.00
N LEU A 258 -18.28 76.85 14.21
CA LEU A 258 -17.07 77.49 14.70
C LEU A 258 -17.43 78.78 15.47
N ILE A 259 -17.24 78.79 16.79
CA ILE A 259 -17.34 79.99 17.61
C ILE A 259 -15.95 80.63 17.72
N ARG A 260 -15.81 81.86 17.23
CA ARG A 260 -14.62 82.68 17.52
C ARG A 260 -14.69 83.14 18.98
N ALA A 261 -13.60 83.00 19.74
CA ALA A 261 -13.56 83.41 21.13
C ALA A 261 -13.91 84.91 21.28
N GLY A 262 -15.09 85.22 21.83
CA GLY A 262 -15.47 86.59 22.23
C GLY A 262 -16.91 87.07 21.95
N GLU A 263 -17.75 86.36 21.17
CA GLU A 263 -19.12 86.85 20.85
C GLU A 263 -20.19 85.75 20.92
N SER A 264 -21.42 86.11 21.32
CA SER A 264 -22.49 85.19 21.75
C SER A 264 -23.64 84.97 20.75
N ALA A 265 -23.39 85.05 19.44
CA ALA A 265 -24.36 84.63 18.44
C ALA A 265 -23.69 84.16 17.13
N PRO A 266 -24.13 83.04 16.51
CA PRO A 266 -23.58 82.55 15.25
C PRO A 266 -23.95 83.47 14.09
N LYS A 267 -23.01 83.69 13.17
CA LYS A 267 -23.23 84.42 11.91
C LYS A 267 -22.88 83.51 10.75
N GLU A 268 -23.77 83.41 9.76
CA GLU A 268 -23.46 82.73 8.49
C GLU A 268 -22.32 83.47 7.78
N MET A 269 -21.26 82.74 7.43
CA MET A 269 -20.22 83.21 6.53
C MET A 269 -20.28 82.41 5.24
N THR A 270 -20.72 83.05 4.16
CA THR A 270 -20.53 82.56 2.79
C THR A 270 -19.09 82.81 2.37
N LEU A 271 -18.39 81.76 1.93
CA LEU A 271 -17.07 81.87 1.31
C LEU A 271 -17.24 82.03 -0.21
N ASP A 272 -17.05 83.25 -0.69
CA ASP A 272 -16.90 83.56 -2.12
C ASP A 272 -15.52 83.08 -2.61
N PHE A 273 -15.51 82.14 -3.56
CA PHE A 273 -14.28 81.78 -4.27
C PHE A 273 -14.03 82.76 -5.42
N LYS A 274 -13.07 83.67 -5.24
CA LYS A 274 -12.46 84.41 -6.36
C LYS A 274 -11.46 83.50 -7.08
N ASN A 275 -11.71 83.27 -8.37
CA ASN A 275 -10.72 82.68 -9.28
C ASN A 275 -9.50 83.60 -9.40
N ALA A 276 -8.32 83.06 -9.09
CA ALA A 276 -7.04 83.66 -9.39
C ALA A 276 -6.20 82.62 -10.13
N ASN A 277 -6.29 82.64 -11.47
CA ASN A 277 -5.17 82.43 -12.38
C ASN A 277 -5.62 82.83 -13.80
N SER A 278 -5.28 84.07 -14.16
CA SER A 278 -5.12 84.55 -15.53
C SER A 278 -3.62 84.59 -15.86
N GLU A 279 -3.26 83.83 -16.88
CA GLU A 279 -2.11 83.92 -17.81
C GLU A 279 -0.72 84.41 -17.36
N GLY A 280 0.26 83.54 -17.65
CA GLY A 280 1.64 83.81 -18.04
C GLY A 280 2.14 82.63 -18.86
#